data_AF-A0A7R7ZMV7-F1
#
_entry.id   AF-A0A7R7ZMV7-F1
#
_cell.length_a   1.000
_cell.length_b   1.000
_cell.length_c   1.000
_cell.angle_alpha   90.00
_cell.angle_beta   90.00
_cell.angle_gamma   90.00
#
_symmetry.space_group_name_H-M   'P 1'
#
loop_
_entity.id
_entity.type
_entity.pdbx_description
1 polymer ?
#
loop_
_entity_poly.entity_id
_entity_poly.type
_entity_poly.pdbx_seq_one_letter_code
_entity_poly.pdbx_strand_id
1 'polypeptide(L)'
;MTIPTTIRSLLSLLRSILLRSDGGDAKISKHSQALFETTKRLLAEVVNEGLVDATIGGSKNNPYLYLHRRSPAMENDRKWLKVGLQPGIMLETRDGKVTAVVRPDSLQQPVVISNGSGEEEELDPGILFQFLSPWLVEDADEDILNEIALELGNSARNQGKPYIPVRESLDTC
;
A
#
# COMPACT_ATOMS: atom_id res chain seq x y z
N MET A 1 21.37 11.83 13.41
CA MET A 1 20.82 10.71 12.61
C MET A 1 19.67 11.25 11.81
N THR A 2 19.88 11.43 10.51
CA THR A 2 18.87 11.95 9.58
C THR A 2 18.01 10.77 9.17
N ILE A 3 16.73 10.78 9.54
CA ILE A 3 15.78 9.78 9.02
C ILE A 3 15.79 9.93 7.49
N PRO A 4 16.08 8.87 6.71
CA PRO A 4 15.99 8.91 5.25
C PRO A 4 14.65 9.53 4.83
N THR A 5 14.67 10.45 3.87
CA THR A 5 13.48 11.14 3.34
C THR A 5 12.34 10.18 2.99
N THR A 6 12.70 8.95 2.60
CA THR A 6 11.84 7.80 2.29
C THR A 6 10.96 7.34 3.46
N ILE A 7 11.49 7.27 4.69
CA ILE A 7 10.71 6.92 5.89
C ILE A 7 9.79 8.08 6.28
N ARG A 8 10.21 9.33 6.02
CA ARG A 8 9.41 10.51 6.35
C ARG A 8 8.13 10.60 5.50
N SER A 9 8.19 10.17 4.24
CA SER A 9 7.01 10.13 3.37
C SER A 9 6.04 9.02 3.77
N LEU A 10 6.54 7.83 4.13
CA LEU A 10 5.73 6.76 4.73
C LEU A 10 5.04 7.18 6.04
N LEU A 11 5.75 7.88 6.92
CA LEU A 11 5.19 8.44 8.17
C LEU A 11 4.16 9.55 7.90
N SER A 12 4.35 10.34 6.83
CA SER A 12 3.38 11.35 6.38
C SER A 12 2.10 10.70 5.83
N LEU A 13 2.25 9.62 5.06
CA LEU A 13 1.16 8.82 4.55
C LEU A 13 0.36 8.19 5.71
N LEU A 14 1.05 7.60 6.71
CA LEU A 14 0.43 7.12 7.95
C LEU A 14 -0.44 8.19 8.63
N ARG A 15 0.09 9.42 8.77
CA ARG A 15 -0.68 10.55 9.32
C ARG A 15 -1.90 10.93 8.47
N SER A 16 -1.80 10.87 7.14
CA SER A 16 -2.94 11.15 6.25
C SER A 16 -4.01 10.04 6.28
N ILE A 17 -3.63 8.79 6.53
CA ILE A 17 -4.53 7.63 6.59
C ILE A 17 -5.37 7.65 7.88
N LEU A 18 -4.79 8.12 8.99
CA LEU A 18 -5.45 8.21 10.30
C LEU A 18 -6.57 9.25 10.40
N LEU A 19 -6.70 10.19 9.44
CA LEU A 19 -7.59 11.36 9.54
C LEU A 19 -8.92 11.27 8.76
N ARG A 20 -9.25 10.14 8.12
CA ARG A 20 -10.48 10.02 7.31
C ARG A 20 -11.47 9.02 7.93
N SER A 21 -12.58 9.56 8.45
CA SER A 21 -13.70 8.80 9.01
C SER A 21 -14.99 9.25 8.32
N ASP A 22 -15.73 8.32 7.71
CA ASP A 22 -17.13 8.55 7.31
C ASP A 22 -17.97 7.27 7.47
N GLY A 23 -19.22 7.46 7.89
CA GLY A 23 -20.04 6.45 8.56
C GLY A 23 -21.01 5.63 7.68
N GLY A 24 -21.68 4.69 8.37
CA GLY A 24 -23.05 4.21 8.08
C GLY A 24 -23.23 3.12 7.01
N ASP A 25 -23.45 1.89 7.51
CA ASP A 25 -24.35 0.82 7.02
C ASP A 25 -24.20 0.11 5.65
N ALA A 26 -23.32 0.56 4.75
CA ALA A 26 -22.82 -0.25 3.61
C ALA A 26 -21.53 -1.01 3.99
N LYS A 27 -21.56 -1.70 5.13
CA LYS A 27 -20.39 -1.91 5.99
C LYS A 27 -19.24 -2.74 5.39
N ILE A 28 -19.53 -3.78 4.59
CA ILE A 28 -18.48 -4.64 4.00
C ILE A 28 -17.90 -3.99 2.74
N SER A 29 -18.74 -3.44 1.85
CA SER A 29 -18.26 -2.78 0.63
C SER A 29 -17.51 -1.48 0.94
N LYS A 30 -17.98 -0.67 1.89
CA LYS A 30 -17.28 0.53 2.35
C LYS A 30 -15.96 0.20 3.04
N HIS A 31 -15.91 -0.88 3.84
CA HIS A 31 -14.68 -1.29 4.50
C HIS A 31 -13.65 -1.79 3.48
N SER A 32 -14.01 -2.70 2.58
CA SER A 32 -13.11 -3.15 1.51
C SER A 32 -12.68 -2.00 0.58
N GLN A 33 -13.56 -1.03 0.34
CA GLN A 33 -13.21 0.17 -0.41
C GLN A 33 -12.23 1.07 0.36
N ALA A 34 -12.44 1.30 1.65
CA ALA A 34 -11.52 2.08 2.49
C ALA A 34 -10.14 1.43 2.62
N LEU A 35 -10.10 0.10 2.79
CA LEU A 35 -8.88 -0.69 2.73
C LEU A 35 -8.17 -0.49 1.40
N PHE A 36 -8.90 -0.67 0.30
CA PHE A 36 -8.32 -0.53 -1.02
C PHE A 36 -7.83 0.90 -1.30
N GLU A 37 -8.57 1.93 -0.88
CA GLU A 37 -8.12 3.33 -0.98
C GLU A 37 -6.80 3.58 -0.23
N THR A 38 -6.63 2.93 0.93
CA THR A 38 -5.40 3.00 1.70
C THR A 38 -4.27 2.26 0.98
N THR A 39 -4.55 1.05 0.50
CA THR A 39 -3.62 0.22 -0.26
C THR A 39 -3.14 0.89 -1.54
N LYS A 40 -4.01 1.53 -2.33
CA LYS A 40 -3.59 2.25 -3.53
C LYS A 40 -2.60 3.37 -3.23
N ARG A 41 -2.80 4.09 -2.11
CA ARG A 41 -1.86 5.15 -1.69
C ARG A 41 -0.52 4.56 -1.28
N LEU A 42 -0.54 3.48 -0.51
CA LEU A 42 0.67 2.76 -0.13
C LEU A 42 1.46 2.30 -1.36
N LEU A 43 0.80 1.59 -2.28
CA LEU A 43 1.44 1.03 -3.48
C LEU A 43 1.98 2.13 -4.40
N ALA A 44 1.23 3.23 -4.58
CA ALA A 44 1.72 4.37 -5.34
C ALA A 44 2.96 4.99 -4.67
N GLU A 45 2.95 5.17 -3.35
CA GLU A 45 4.07 5.78 -2.62
C GLU A 45 5.34 4.93 -2.72
N VAL A 46 5.26 3.62 -2.48
CA VAL A 46 6.45 2.75 -2.55
C VAL A 46 7.06 2.71 -3.95
N VAL A 47 6.23 2.81 -5.00
CA VAL A 47 6.71 2.91 -6.38
C VAL A 47 7.34 4.28 -6.65
N ASN A 48 6.65 5.37 -6.27
CA ASN A 48 7.09 6.73 -6.54
C ASN A 48 8.38 7.11 -5.79
N GLU A 49 8.58 6.56 -4.60
CA GLU A 49 9.81 6.73 -3.80
C GLU A 49 10.95 5.82 -4.29
N GLY A 50 10.72 4.98 -5.30
CA GLY A 50 11.73 4.07 -5.82
C GLY A 50 12.17 3.02 -4.80
N LEU A 51 11.28 2.63 -3.90
CA LEU A 51 11.50 1.56 -2.92
C LEU A 51 11.37 0.16 -3.54
N VAL A 52 10.66 0.07 -4.65
CA VAL A 52 10.43 -1.17 -5.41
C VAL A 52 10.67 -0.94 -6.90
N ASP A 53 11.00 -2.01 -7.61
CA ASP A 53 10.99 -1.99 -9.08
C ASP A 53 9.56 -2.22 -9.58
N ALA A 54 9.10 -1.37 -10.49
CA ALA A 54 7.75 -1.46 -11.05
C ALA A 54 7.79 -1.68 -12.57
N THR A 55 7.00 -2.62 -13.08
CA THR A 55 6.85 -2.91 -14.51
C THR A 55 5.38 -3.03 -14.89
N ILE A 56 5.07 -2.91 -16.19
CA ILE A 56 3.71 -3.06 -16.70
C ILE A 56 3.61 -4.41 -17.43
N GLY A 57 2.58 -5.18 -17.08
CA GLY A 57 2.27 -6.45 -17.73
C GLY A 57 0.77 -6.63 -17.96
N GLY A 58 0.39 -7.85 -18.35
CA GLY A 58 -1.01 -8.19 -18.64
C GLY A 58 -1.42 -7.92 -20.10
N SER A 59 -2.73 -7.97 -20.34
CA SER A 59 -3.29 -7.73 -21.68
C SER A 59 -3.60 -6.25 -21.87
N LYS A 60 -3.69 -5.78 -23.12
CA LYS A 60 -4.06 -4.39 -23.43
C LYS A 60 -5.36 -3.93 -22.75
N ASN A 61 -6.31 -4.85 -22.55
CA ASN A 61 -7.61 -4.56 -21.95
C ASN A 61 -7.65 -4.81 -20.43
N ASN A 62 -6.62 -5.45 -19.88
CA ASN A 62 -6.50 -5.71 -18.46
C ASN A 62 -5.02 -5.58 -18.05
N PRO A 63 -4.50 -4.34 -18.04
CA PRO A 63 -3.12 -4.07 -17.66
C PRO A 63 -2.94 -4.17 -16.15
N TYR A 64 -1.76 -4.64 -15.74
CA TYR A 64 -1.36 -4.72 -14.34
C TYR A 64 -0.02 -4.02 -14.15
N LEU A 65 0.11 -3.37 -13.00
CA LEU A 65 1.37 -2.90 -12.47
C LEU A 65 1.96 -4.00 -11.59
N TYR A 66 3.16 -4.48 -11.91
CA TYR A 66 3.89 -5.48 -11.15
C TYR A 66 5.00 -4.81 -10.35
N LEU A 67 5.09 -5.14 -9.07
CA LEU A 67 6.07 -4.67 -8.11
C LEU A 67 6.99 -5.83 -7.73
N HIS A 68 8.29 -5.55 -7.73
CA HIS A 68 9.36 -6.51 -7.44
C HIS A 68 10.37 -5.90 -6.48
N ARG A 69 11.17 -6.75 -5.83
CA ARG A 69 12.34 -6.29 -5.10
C ARG A 69 13.29 -5.56 -6.06
N ARG A 70 13.93 -4.50 -5.57
CA ARG A 70 15.06 -3.89 -6.27
C ARG A 70 16.20 -4.90 -6.28
N SER A 71 16.43 -5.58 -7.40
CA SER A 71 17.50 -6.56 -7.54
C SER A 71 18.20 -6.41 -8.89
N PRO A 72 19.53 -6.59 -8.96
CA PRO A 72 20.22 -6.65 -10.23
C PRO A 72 19.86 -7.95 -10.97
N ALA A 73 18.91 -7.86 -11.91
CA ALA A 73 18.66 -8.65 -13.13
C ALA A 73 18.79 -10.20 -13.15
N MET A 74 19.19 -10.88 -12.08
CA MET A 74 19.61 -12.29 -12.10
C MET A 74 18.84 -13.20 -11.15
N GLU A 75 18.07 -12.67 -10.20
CA GLU A 75 17.16 -13.50 -9.41
C GLU A 75 15.81 -13.59 -10.11
N ASN A 76 15.42 -14.82 -10.47
CA ASN A 76 14.03 -15.17 -10.75
C ASN A 76 13.24 -14.88 -9.47
N ASP A 77 12.80 -13.63 -9.33
CA ASP A 77 12.07 -13.19 -8.17
C ASP A 77 10.66 -13.77 -8.26
N ARG A 78 10.53 -15.00 -7.77
CA ARG A 78 9.25 -15.73 -7.70
C ARG A 78 8.23 -14.99 -6.83
N LYS A 79 8.70 -13.99 -6.07
CA LYS A 79 7.88 -13.10 -5.28
C LYS A 79 7.60 -11.81 -6.05
N TRP A 80 6.32 -11.48 -6.17
CA TRP A 80 5.88 -10.23 -6.78
C TRP A 80 4.53 -9.83 -6.20
N LEU A 81 4.19 -8.55 -6.34
CA LEU A 81 2.87 -8.02 -6.06
C LEU A 81 2.35 -7.40 -7.35
N LYS A 82 1.14 -7.72 -7.78
CA LYS A 82 0.49 -7.04 -8.92
C LYS A 82 -0.77 -6.33 -8.47
N VAL A 83 -1.04 -5.19 -9.09
CA VAL A 83 -2.27 -4.42 -8.91
C VAL A 83 -2.83 -4.04 -10.28
N GLY A 84 -4.14 -4.11 -10.44
CA GLY A 84 -4.80 -3.71 -11.68
C GLY A 84 -4.56 -2.24 -12.00
N LEU A 85 -4.45 -1.92 -13.29
CA LEU A 85 -4.41 -0.55 -13.79
C LEU A 85 -5.75 -0.19 -14.43
N GLN A 86 -6.24 1.01 -14.14
CA GLN A 86 -7.48 1.53 -14.73
C GLN A 86 -7.41 1.54 -16.25
N PRO A 87 -8.50 1.20 -16.97
CA PRO A 87 -8.51 1.21 -18.42
C PRO A 87 -8.16 2.59 -18.98
N GLY A 88 -7.28 2.62 -19.99
CA GLY A 88 -6.87 3.86 -20.63
C GLY A 88 -5.77 4.63 -19.90
N ILE A 89 -5.32 4.19 -18.72
CA ILE A 89 -4.09 4.72 -18.12
C ILE A 89 -2.89 4.22 -18.92
N MET A 90 -2.01 5.16 -19.26
CA MET A 90 -0.72 4.88 -19.88
C MET A 90 0.36 5.45 -18.96
N LEU A 91 1.16 4.57 -18.37
CA LEU A 91 2.33 4.96 -17.58
C LEU A 91 3.56 4.89 -18.46
N GLU A 92 4.41 5.92 -18.40
CA GLU A 92 5.66 5.94 -19.13
C GLU A 92 6.62 4.90 -18.55
N THR A 93 7.27 4.16 -19.45
CA THR A 93 8.29 3.18 -19.11
C THR A 93 9.60 3.46 -19.80
N ARG A 94 10.69 3.12 -19.14
CA ARG A 94 12.06 3.13 -19.68
C ARG A 94 12.73 1.83 -19.31
N ASP A 95 13.32 1.16 -20.28
CA ASP A 95 13.98 -0.14 -20.10
C ASP A 95 13.06 -1.19 -19.40
N GLY A 96 11.75 -1.13 -19.70
CA GLY A 96 10.73 -2.01 -19.11
C GLY A 96 10.24 -1.61 -17.72
N LYS A 97 10.86 -0.61 -17.08
CA LYS A 97 10.49 -0.10 -15.75
C LYS A 97 9.62 1.14 -15.84
N VAL A 98 8.68 1.29 -14.92
CA VAL A 98 7.85 2.50 -14.81
C VAL A 98 8.70 3.66 -14.31
N THR A 99 8.66 4.78 -15.04
CA THR A 99 9.36 6.03 -14.68
C THR A 99 8.42 7.18 -14.40
N ALA A 100 7.15 7.07 -14.80
CA ALA A 100 6.13 8.06 -14.48
C ALA A 100 5.67 7.96 -13.02
N VAL A 101 5.19 9.08 -12.48
CA VAL A 101 4.52 9.11 -11.17
C VAL A 101 3.23 8.27 -11.25
N VAL A 102 3.16 7.23 -10.42
CA VAL A 102 1.96 6.41 -10.24
C VAL A 102 0.99 7.17 -9.34
N ARG A 103 -0.20 7.46 -9.86
CA ARG A 103 -1.28 8.07 -9.07
C ARG A 103 -2.10 6.97 -8.41
N PRO A 104 -2.52 7.12 -7.14
CA PRO A 104 -3.40 6.14 -6.51
C PRO A 104 -4.64 5.83 -7.36
N ASP A 105 -5.29 6.84 -7.94
CA ASP A 105 -6.49 6.67 -8.76
C ASP A 105 -6.26 5.91 -10.08
N SER A 106 -5.01 5.70 -10.48
CA SER A 106 -4.67 4.86 -11.63
C SER A 106 -4.77 3.36 -11.33
N LEU A 107 -4.83 3.00 -10.04
CA LEU A 107 -4.84 1.62 -9.58
C LEU A 107 -6.28 1.13 -9.35
N GLN A 108 -6.52 -0.15 -9.62
CA GLN A 108 -7.78 -0.84 -9.39
C GLN A 108 -7.57 -2.27 -8.90
N GLN A 109 -8.60 -2.86 -8.31
CA GLN A 109 -8.59 -4.26 -7.93
C GLN A 109 -8.50 -5.16 -9.18
N PRO A 110 -7.96 -6.39 -9.05
CA PRO A 110 -7.46 -7.00 -7.82
C PRO A 110 -6.04 -6.52 -7.45
N VAL A 111 -5.68 -6.70 -6.18
CA VAL A 111 -4.30 -6.68 -5.70
C VAL A 111 -3.95 -8.11 -5.32
N VAL A 112 -2.89 -8.64 -5.92
CA VAL A 112 -2.50 -10.04 -5.76
C VAL A 112 -1.03 -10.12 -5.39
N ILE A 113 -0.73 -10.91 -4.37
CA ILE A 113 0.64 -11.28 -3.99
C ILE A 113 0.94 -12.67 -4.49
N SER A 114 2.18 -12.89 -4.93
CA SER A 114 2.72 -14.23 -5.16
C SER A 114 3.95 -14.42 -4.29
N ASN A 115 4.00 -15.57 -3.61
CA ASN A 115 5.15 -15.99 -2.80
C ASN A 115 5.97 -17.10 -3.51
N GLY A 116 5.71 -17.34 -4.80
CA GLY A 116 6.33 -18.41 -5.59
C GLY A 116 5.71 -19.79 -5.43
N SER A 117 4.78 -19.98 -4.48
CA SER A 117 4.03 -21.23 -4.28
C SER A 117 2.53 -21.11 -4.63
N GLY A 118 2.04 -19.87 -4.79
CA GLY A 118 0.67 -19.58 -5.18
C GLY A 118 0.45 -18.08 -5.38
N GLU A 119 -0.80 -17.73 -5.68
CA GLU A 119 -1.29 -16.36 -5.77
C GLU A 119 -2.45 -16.17 -4.78
N GLU A 120 -2.49 -15.03 -4.11
CA GLU A 120 -3.54 -14.66 -3.16
C GLU A 120 -3.95 -13.21 -3.36
N GLU A 121 -5.26 -12.94 -3.34
CA GLU A 121 -5.79 -11.57 -3.33
C GLU A 121 -5.71 -10.98 -1.92
N GLU A 122 -5.14 -9.78 -1.80
CA GLU A 122 -4.98 -9.11 -0.51
C GLU A 122 -5.23 -7.61 -0.64
N LEU A 123 -6.02 -7.05 0.28
CA LEU A 123 -6.40 -5.64 0.32
C LEU A 123 -5.95 -4.93 1.60
N ASP A 124 -5.53 -5.66 2.62
CA ASP A 124 -5.06 -5.09 3.88
C ASP A 124 -3.67 -4.45 3.69
N PRO A 125 -3.54 -3.13 3.89
CA PRO A 125 -2.28 -2.43 3.66
C PRO A 125 -1.17 -2.86 4.63
N GLY A 126 -1.51 -3.34 5.84
CA GLY A 126 -0.55 -3.87 6.79
C GLY A 126 0.03 -5.20 6.32
N ILE A 127 -0.82 -6.11 5.83
CA ILE A 127 -0.37 -7.41 5.27
C ILE A 127 0.49 -7.18 4.02
N LEU A 128 0.04 -6.29 3.13
CA LEU A 128 0.81 -5.95 1.92
C LEU A 128 2.15 -5.29 2.28
N PHE A 129 2.19 -4.38 3.25
CA PHE A 129 3.45 -3.77 3.68
C PHE A 129 4.38 -4.81 4.32
N GLN A 130 3.86 -5.73 5.12
CA GLN A 130 4.65 -6.83 5.68
C GLN A 130 5.23 -7.72 4.57
N PHE A 131 4.46 -7.99 3.51
CA PHE A 131 4.95 -8.73 2.35
C PHE A 131 6.10 -8.00 1.63
N LEU A 132 6.01 -6.66 1.53
CA LEU A 132 7.04 -5.81 0.91
C LEU A 132 8.25 -5.59 1.82
N SER A 133 8.11 -5.68 3.14
CA SER A 133 9.15 -5.31 4.12
C SER A 133 10.52 -5.97 3.87
N PRO A 134 10.63 -7.26 3.49
CA PRO A 134 11.92 -7.87 3.14
C PRO A 134 12.63 -7.20 1.95
N TRP A 135 11.92 -6.45 1.11
CA TRP A 135 12.49 -5.70 -0.01
C TRP A 135 13.05 -4.35 0.42
N LEU A 136 12.70 -3.88 1.62
CA LEU A 136 12.96 -2.53 2.15
C LEU A 136 14.02 -2.51 3.25
N VAL A 137 14.62 -3.67 3.59
CA VAL A 137 15.60 -3.81 4.67
C VAL A 137 16.89 -3.01 4.44
N GLU A 138 17.16 -2.61 3.20
CA GLU A 138 18.27 -1.72 2.85
C GLU A 138 17.93 -0.24 3.12
N ASP A 139 16.65 0.10 3.24
CA ASP A 139 16.14 1.47 3.43
C ASP A 139 15.76 1.78 4.88
N ALA A 140 15.39 0.77 5.68
CA ALA A 140 14.97 0.91 7.07
C ALA A 140 15.25 -0.35 7.91
N ASP A 141 15.46 -0.16 9.21
CA ASP A 141 15.63 -1.25 10.17
C ASP A 141 14.35 -2.10 10.28
N GLU A 142 14.52 -3.41 10.51
CA GLU A 142 13.41 -4.37 10.60
C GLU A 142 12.38 -3.99 11.69
N ASP A 143 12.85 -3.47 12.83
CA ASP A 143 11.97 -3.00 13.90
C ASP A 143 11.07 -1.84 13.43
N ILE A 144 11.61 -0.90 12.65
CA ILE A 144 10.87 0.23 12.09
C ILE A 144 9.86 -0.27 11.04
N LEU A 145 10.25 -1.21 10.19
CA LEU A 145 9.36 -1.80 9.19
C LEU A 145 8.19 -2.56 9.84
N ASN A 146 8.46 -3.32 10.91
CA ASN A 146 7.43 -4.01 11.68
C ASN A 146 6.49 -3.03 12.40
N GLU A 147 7.00 -1.93 12.95
CA GLU A 147 6.18 -0.87 13.54
C GLU A 147 5.25 -0.24 12.49
N ILE A 148 5.76 0.09 11.30
CA ILE A 148 4.96 0.64 10.20
C ILE A 148 3.87 -0.36 9.77
N ALA A 149 4.21 -1.64 9.60
CA ALA A 149 3.23 -2.67 9.24
C ALA A 149 2.09 -2.76 10.26
N LEU A 150 2.44 -2.74 11.55
CA LEU A 150 1.50 -2.75 12.65
C LEU A 150 0.60 -1.51 12.66
N GLU A 151 1.17 -0.32 12.48
CA GLU A 151 0.41 0.94 12.43
C GLU A 151 -0.53 1.01 11.22
N LEU A 152 -0.10 0.52 10.05
CA LEU A 152 -0.94 0.43 8.85
C LEU A 152 -2.11 -0.52 9.08
N GLY A 153 -1.85 -1.72 9.61
CA GLY A 153 -2.90 -2.70 9.93
C GLY A 153 -3.87 -2.20 11.00
N ASN A 154 -3.37 -1.52 12.03
CA ASN A 154 -4.21 -0.89 13.06
C ASN A 154 -5.07 0.24 12.48
N SER A 155 -4.49 1.07 11.61
CA SER A 155 -5.21 2.16 10.94
C SER A 155 -6.33 1.61 10.06
N ALA A 156 -6.02 0.63 9.22
CA ALA A 156 -6.98 -0.09 8.37
C ALA A 156 -8.17 -0.66 9.18
N ARG A 157 -7.89 -1.36 10.29
CA ARG A 157 -8.93 -1.95 11.16
C ARG A 157 -9.75 -0.91 11.93
N ASN A 158 -9.18 0.27 12.20
CA ASN A 158 -9.83 1.32 12.97
C ASN A 158 -10.60 2.33 12.11
N GLN A 159 -10.45 2.31 10.78
CA GLN A 159 -11.22 3.14 9.83
C GLN A 159 -12.76 2.90 9.86
N GLY A 160 -13.25 1.94 10.65
CA GLY A 160 -14.68 1.65 10.86
C GLY A 160 -15.19 1.78 12.30
N LYS A 161 -14.38 2.26 13.26
CA LYS A 161 -14.84 2.44 14.65
C LYS A 161 -15.39 3.86 14.84
N PRO A 162 -16.67 4.04 15.22
CA PRO A 162 -17.18 5.37 15.55
C PRO A 162 -16.40 5.93 16.73
N TYR A 163 -15.93 7.17 16.60
CA TYR A 163 -15.50 7.96 17.74
C TYR A 163 -16.66 8.04 18.74
N ILE A 164 -16.51 7.37 19.89
CA ILE A 164 -17.40 7.59 21.03
C ILE A 164 -16.74 8.74 21.80
N PRO A 165 -17.28 9.98 21.77
CA PRO A 165 -16.79 11.01 22.67
C PRO A 165 -16.95 10.47 24.09
N VAL A 166 -15.84 10.43 24.83
CA VAL A 166 -15.86 10.24 26.28
C VAL A 166 -16.68 11.40 26.81
N ARG A 167 -17.92 11.14 27.24
CA ARG A 167 -18.69 12.14 27.98
C ARG A 167 -17.89 12.41 29.25
N GLU A 168 -17.27 13.57 29.29
CA GLU A 168 -16.75 14.16 30.52
C GLU A 168 -17.93 14.19 31.49
N SER A 169 -17.89 13.32 32.50
CA SER A 169 -18.83 13.36 33.61
C SER A 169 -18.63 14.71 34.28
N LEU A 170 -19.51 15.67 33.99
CA LEU A 170 -19.73 16.80 34.87
C LEU A 170 -20.35 16.22 36.15
N ASP A 171 -19.49 15.71 37.03
CA ASP A 171 -19.83 15.45 38.41
C ASP A 171 -20.23 16.79 39.02
N THR A 172 -21.54 16.94 39.16
CA THR A 172 -22.17 18.02 39.88
C THR A 172 -22.04 17.71 41.37
N CYS A 173 -21.25 18.51 42.09
CA CYS A 173 -21.32 18.68 43.53
C CYS A 173 -21.08 20.15 43.86
#